data_AF-A0A561D5D2-F1
#
_entry.id   AF-A0A561D5D2-F1
#
_cell.length_a   1.000
_cell.length_b   1.000
_cell.length_c   1.000
_cell.angle_alpha   90.00
_cell.angle_beta   90.00
_cell.angle_gamma   90.00
#
_symmetry.space_group_name_H-M   'P 1'
#
loop_
_entity.id
_entity.type
_entity.pdbx_description
1 polymer ?
#
loop_
_entity_poly.entity_id
_entity_poly.type
_entity_poly.pdbx_seq_one_letter_code
_entity_poly.pdbx_strand_id
1 'polypeptide(L)'
;MNSKVQILKEDPGFHKLFTLFKEKYRSLGRISGTVSTRSFTKEELESIAGFLGQSPDKLINKGKISLLDFEQELKQTVFSSYSLLQLLEEVLQESIKTKQEENDLVKQSERDFFQKLRIVYPEGSWWWTGWSPSHRKLDGFGRFINRIQSVFMKR
;
A
#
# COMPACT_ATOMS: atom_id res chain seq x y z
N MET A 1 11.02 -19.07 14.10
CA MET A 1 11.76 -18.19 13.15
C MET A 1 11.82 -18.89 11.81
N ASN A 2 11.21 -18.32 10.78
CA ASN A 2 11.16 -18.96 9.45
C ASN A 2 12.48 -18.65 8.72
N SER A 3 13.48 -19.52 8.91
CA SER A 3 14.86 -19.37 8.40
C SER A 3 14.95 -19.15 6.89
N LYS A 4 13.91 -19.51 6.13
CA LYS A 4 13.83 -19.32 4.68
C LYS A 4 13.56 -17.87 4.27
N VAL A 5 12.69 -17.15 5.00
CA VAL A 5 12.34 -15.76 4.69
C VAL A 5 13.53 -14.84 4.96
N GLN A 6 14.34 -15.17 5.96
CA GLN A 6 15.54 -14.41 6.31
C GLN A 6 16.51 -14.27 5.11
N ILE A 7 16.63 -15.31 4.27
CA ILE A 7 17.46 -15.28 3.06
C ILE A 7 16.98 -14.19 2.09
N LEU A 8 15.67 -14.07 1.88
CA LEU A 8 15.08 -13.03 1.02
C LEU A 8 15.20 -11.63 1.63
N LYS A 9 15.26 -11.55 2.96
CA LYS A 9 15.41 -10.28 3.69
C LYS A 9 16.82 -9.73 3.62
N GLU A 10 17.82 -10.61 3.63
CA GLU A 10 19.24 -10.24 3.56
C GLU A 10 19.72 -9.95 2.13
N ASP A 11 18.98 -10.43 1.12
CA ASP A 11 19.28 -10.18 -0.28
C ASP A 11 18.82 -8.77 -0.73
N PRO A 12 19.74 -7.91 -1.20
CA PRO A 12 19.40 -6.54 -1.58
C PRO A 12 18.51 -6.46 -2.83
N GLY A 13 18.63 -7.42 -3.75
CA GLY A 13 17.79 -7.49 -4.95
C GLY A 13 16.34 -7.77 -4.60
N PHE A 14 16.08 -8.74 -3.72
CA PHE A 14 14.74 -9.02 -3.22
C PHE A 14 14.15 -7.86 -2.42
N HIS A 15 14.94 -7.25 -1.53
CA HIS A 15 14.45 -6.10 -0.75
C HIS A 15 13.99 -4.94 -1.67
N LYS A 16 14.77 -4.64 -2.71
CA LYS A 16 14.45 -3.63 -3.72
C LYS A 16 13.23 -4.01 -4.56
N LEU A 17 13.14 -5.26 -5.01
CA LEU A 17 11.99 -5.76 -5.77
C LEU A 17 10.70 -5.68 -4.96
N PHE A 18 10.74 -6.12 -3.70
CA PHE A 18 9.59 -6.13 -2.80
C PHE A 18 9.14 -4.71 -2.45
N THR A 19 10.07 -3.77 -2.33
CA THR A 19 9.72 -2.34 -2.20
C THR A 19 8.93 -1.85 -3.42
N LEU A 20 9.35 -2.20 -4.63
CA LEU A 20 8.62 -1.84 -5.86
C LEU A 20 7.27 -2.55 -5.98
N PHE A 21 7.19 -3.83 -5.59
CA PHE A 21 5.93 -4.58 -5.55
C PHE A 21 4.96 -3.99 -4.55
N LYS A 22 5.42 -3.59 -3.35
CA LYS A 22 4.62 -2.89 -2.35
C LYS A 22 3.99 -1.64 -2.95
N GLU A 23 4.77 -0.77 -3.58
CA GLU A 23 4.26 0.46 -4.18
C GLU A 23 3.25 0.17 -5.31
N LYS A 24 3.53 -0.85 -6.13
CA LYS A 24 2.62 -1.25 -7.21
C LYS A 24 1.29 -1.77 -6.67
N TYR A 25 1.34 -2.63 -5.65
CA TYR A 25 0.18 -3.16 -4.96
C TYR A 25 -0.62 -2.05 -4.27
N ARG A 26 0.04 -1.14 -3.54
CA ARG A 26 -0.60 0.02 -2.89
C ARG A 26 -1.33 0.91 -3.89
N SER A 27 -0.78 1.06 -5.10
CA SER A 27 -1.40 1.86 -6.16
C SER A 27 -2.59 1.19 -6.82
N LEU A 28 -2.57 -0.14 -7.01
CA LEU A 28 -3.60 -0.87 -7.77
C LEU A 28 -4.62 -1.59 -6.90
N GLY A 29 -4.32 -1.85 -5.63
CA GLY A 29 -5.18 -2.57 -4.69
C GLY A 29 -5.32 -4.06 -4.96
N ARG A 30 -4.53 -4.63 -5.87
CA ARG A 30 -4.56 -6.05 -6.25
C ARG A 30 -3.21 -6.51 -6.78
N ILE A 31 -2.96 -7.82 -6.77
CA ILE A 31 -1.76 -8.43 -7.37
C ILE A 31 -1.84 -8.32 -8.89
N SER A 32 -1.37 -7.20 -9.44
CA SER A 32 -1.32 -6.99 -10.88
C SER A 32 -0.29 -5.94 -11.30
N GLY A 33 -0.01 -5.92 -12.60
CA GLY A 33 0.90 -4.97 -13.21
C GLY A 33 2.36 -5.41 -13.11
N THR A 34 3.24 -4.54 -13.60
CA THR A 34 4.68 -4.81 -13.70
C THR A 34 5.49 -3.70 -13.04
N VAL A 35 6.67 -4.07 -12.54
CA VAL A 35 7.71 -3.16 -12.07
C VAL A 35 8.91 -3.21 -13.01
N SER A 36 9.58 -2.08 -13.17
CA SER A 36 10.79 -1.98 -14.00
C SER A 36 12.00 -2.51 -13.23
N THR A 37 12.85 -3.29 -13.91
CA THR A 37 14.12 -3.76 -13.35
C THR A 37 15.34 -3.00 -13.88
N ARG A 38 15.13 -1.91 -14.62
CA ARG A 38 16.22 -1.13 -15.24
C ARG A 38 17.21 -0.50 -14.26
N SER A 39 16.79 -0.27 -13.01
CA SER A 39 17.64 0.29 -11.96
C SER A 39 18.38 -0.77 -11.15
N PHE A 40 18.23 -2.06 -11.49
CA PHE A 40 18.85 -3.15 -10.76
C PHE A 40 20.25 -3.42 -11.29
N THR A 41 21.17 -3.81 -10.40
CA THR A 41 22.48 -4.31 -10.82
C THR A 41 22.37 -5.73 -11.36
N LYS A 42 23.43 -6.21 -12.03
CA LYS A 42 23.46 -7.59 -12.51
C LYS A 42 23.39 -8.58 -11.34
N GLU A 43 24.12 -8.34 -10.25
CA GLU A 43 24.09 -9.21 -9.08
C GLU A 43 22.69 -9.26 -8.43
N GLU A 44 22.02 -8.11 -8.31
CA GLU A 44 20.65 -8.04 -7.78
C GLU A 44 19.67 -8.85 -8.65
N LEU A 45 19.87 -8.86 -9.97
CA LEU A 45 19.02 -9.63 -10.89
C LEU A 45 19.35 -11.11 -10.94
N GLU A 46 20.57 -11.53 -10.59
CA GLU A 46 20.95 -12.94 -10.56
C GLU A 46 20.14 -13.72 -9.52
N SER A 47 20.03 -13.19 -8.29
CA SER A 47 19.19 -13.79 -7.23
C SER A 47 17.72 -13.89 -7.65
N ILE A 48 17.18 -12.83 -8.24
CA ILE A 48 15.78 -12.77 -8.68
C ILE A 48 15.53 -13.73 -9.86
N ALA A 49 16.46 -13.79 -10.81
CA ALA A 49 16.36 -14.68 -11.96
C ALA A 49 16.41 -16.15 -11.54
N GLY A 50 17.29 -16.50 -10.59
CA GLY A 50 17.37 -17.83 -10.00
C GLY A 50 16.05 -18.25 -9.34
N PHE A 51 15.41 -17.34 -8.60
CA PHE A 51 14.10 -17.60 -8.00
C PHE A 51 12.98 -17.80 -9.04
N LEU A 52 13.01 -17.06 -10.13
CA LEU A 52 12.03 -17.17 -11.22
C LEU A 52 12.31 -18.33 -12.19
N GLY A 53 13.38 -19.11 -11.98
CA GLY A 53 13.79 -20.16 -12.91
C GLY A 53 14.18 -19.63 -14.29
N GLN A 54 14.67 -18.39 -14.37
CA GLN A 54 15.06 -17.71 -15.62
C GLN A 54 16.55 -17.40 -15.62
N SER A 55 17.12 -17.20 -16.82
CA SER A 55 18.49 -16.68 -16.91
C SER A 55 18.51 -15.17 -16.58
N PRO A 56 19.58 -14.67 -15.93
CA PRO A 56 19.75 -13.24 -15.66
C PRO A 56 19.67 -12.39 -16.94
N ASP A 57 20.27 -12.84 -18.04
CA ASP A 57 20.25 -12.13 -19.33
C ASP A 57 18.82 -11.96 -19.87
N LYS A 58 17.96 -12.97 -19.70
CA LYS A 58 16.55 -12.89 -20.10
C LYS A 58 15.81 -11.84 -19.27
N LEU A 59 16.10 -11.77 -17.97
CA LEU A 59 15.49 -10.80 -17.06
C LEU A 59 15.95 -9.37 -17.35
N ILE A 60 17.24 -9.18 -17.63
CA ILE A 60 17.85 -7.91 -18.06
C ILE A 60 17.19 -7.43 -19.37
N ASN A 61 17.11 -8.31 -20.37
CA ASN A 61 16.50 -7.99 -21.66
C ASN A 61 14.99 -7.69 -21.54
N LYS A 62 14.26 -8.41 -20.69
CA LYS A 62 12.84 -8.15 -20.42
C LYS A 62 12.65 -6.79 -19.73
N GLY A 63 13.55 -6.43 -18.82
CA GLY A 63 13.59 -5.13 -18.12
C GLY A 63 12.39 -4.87 -17.20
N LYS A 64 11.55 -5.87 -16.94
CA LYS A 64 10.36 -5.78 -16.09
C LYS A 64 9.95 -7.13 -15.50
N ILE A 65 9.36 -7.08 -14.31
CA ILE A 65 8.80 -8.24 -13.61
C ILE A 65 7.32 -7.97 -13.32
N SER A 66 6.48 -8.97 -13.57
CA SER A 66 5.05 -8.97 -13.28
C SER A 66 4.81 -9.51 -11.89
N LEU A 67 3.94 -8.85 -11.12
CA LEU A 67 3.55 -9.37 -9.80
C LEU A 67 2.83 -10.71 -9.93
N LEU A 68 2.03 -10.89 -10.99
CA LEU A 68 1.30 -12.14 -11.25
C LEU A 68 2.25 -13.28 -11.62
N ASP A 69 3.20 -13.03 -12.51
CA ASP A 69 4.20 -14.04 -12.90
C ASP A 69 4.99 -14.47 -11.65
N PHE A 70 5.39 -13.49 -10.82
CA PHE A 70 6.09 -13.77 -9.57
C PHE A 70 5.24 -14.58 -8.59
N GLU A 71 3.96 -14.26 -8.42
CA GLU A 71 3.06 -15.01 -7.54
C GLU A 71 2.82 -16.45 -8.04
N GLN A 72 2.84 -16.67 -9.35
CA GLN A 72 2.75 -18.02 -9.92
C GLN A 72 4.02 -18.83 -9.63
N GLU A 73 5.21 -18.26 -9.85
CA GLU A 73 6.47 -18.91 -9.54
C GLU A 73 6.64 -19.16 -8.04
N LEU A 74 6.16 -18.22 -7.20
CA LEU A 74 6.17 -18.35 -5.73
C LEU A 74 5.53 -19.68 -5.27
N LYS A 75 4.44 -20.10 -5.91
CA LYS A 75 3.72 -21.35 -5.58
C LYS A 75 4.52 -22.61 -5.89
N GLN A 76 5.53 -22.53 -6.75
CA GLN A 76 6.42 -23.63 -7.10
C GLN A 76 7.67 -23.68 -6.21
N THR A 77 7.84 -22.70 -5.33
CA THR A 77 9.02 -22.58 -4.46
C THR A 77 8.75 -23.11 -3.06
N VAL A 78 9.78 -23.10 -2.21
CA VAL A 78 9.66 -23.41 -0.77
C VAL A 78 8.76 -22.45 0.01
N PHE A 79 8.31 -21.35 -0.63
CA PHE A 79 7.42 -20.34 -0.07
C PHE A 79 5.97 -20.49 -0.54
N SER A 80 5.60 -21.64 -1.11
CA SER A 80 4.25 -21.90 -1.63
C SER A 80 3.12 -21.76 -0.61
N SER A 81 3.43 -21.81 0.69
CA SER A 81 2.49 -21.54 1.77
C SER A 81 2.16 -20.06 1.96
N TYR A 82 2.93 -19.15 1.36
CA TYR A 82 2.74 -17.71 1.43
C TYR A 82 2.01 -17.20 0.17
N SER A 83 1.05 -16.29 0.35
CA SER A 83 0.66 -15.39 -0.74
C SER A 83 1.77 -14.36 -0.99
N LEU A 84 1.78 -13.74 -2.17
CA LEU A 84 2.76 -12.67 -2.44
C LEU A 84 2.65 -11.54 -1.42
N LEU A 85 1.42 -11.16 -1.04
CA LEU A 85 1.21 -10.10 -0.03
C LEU A 85 1.79 -10.50 1.33
N GLN A 86 1.51 -11.72 1.81
CA GLN A 86 2.05 -12.19 3.09
C GLN A 86 3.58 -12.25 3.08
N LEU A 87 4.18 -12.65 1.96
CA LEU A 87 5.63 -12.66 1.82
C LEU A 87 6.22 -11.25 1.88
N LEU A 88 5.59 -10.28 1.22
CA LEU A 88 6.01 -8.88 1.27
C LEU A 88 5.95 -8.32 2.70
N GLU A 89 4.85 -8.57 3.42
CA GLU A 89 4.70 -8.11 4.81
C GLU A 89 5.75 -8.74 5.74
N GLU A 90 6.00 -10.05 5.59
CA GLU A 90 6.99 -10.77 6.39
C GLU A 90 8.43 -10.30 6.09
N VAL A 91 8.78 -10.07 4.82
CA VAL A 91 10.15 -9.66 4.45
C VAL A 91 10.41 -8.20 4.83
N LEU A 92 9.44 -7.31 4.58
CA LEU A 92 9.56 -5.89 4.89
C LEU A 92 9.29 -5.57 6.37
N GLN A 93 8.73 -6.51 7.14
CA GLN A 93 8.32 -6.33 8.54
C GLN A 93 7.34 -5.16 8.72
N GLU A 94 6.46 -4.97 7.73
CA GLU A 94 5.47 -3.90 7.67
C GLU A 94 4.12 -4.48 7.23
N SER A 95 3.02 -3.97 7.77
CA SER A 95 1.69 -4.30 7.22
C SER A 95 1.39 -3.44 6.00
N ILE A 96 1.04 -4.08 4.88
CA ILE A 96 0.82 -3.41 3.60
C ILE A 96 -0.67 -3.16 3.42
N LYS A 97 -1.10 -1.95 3.77
CA LYS A 97 -2.45 -1.45 3.45
C LYS A 97 -2.49 -0.86 2.05
N THR A 98 -3.60 -1.01 1.36
CA THR A 98 -3.84 -0.34 0.07
C THR A 98 -4.15 1.14 0.29
N LYS A 99 -3.91 1.99 -0.73
CA LYS A 99 -4.38 3.40 -0.68
C LYS A 99 -5.89 3.51 -0.53
N GLN A 100 -6.63 2.51 -1.00
CA GLN A 100 -8.08 2.46 -0.86
C GLN A 100 -8.48 2.24 0.60
N GLU A 101 -7.86 1.28 1.29
CA GLU A 101 -8.11 1.03 2.71
C GLU A 101 -7.74 2.25 3.57
N GLU A 102 -6.63 2.92 3.27
CA GLU A 102 -6.28 4.18 3.95
C GLU A 102 -7.34 5.26 3.73
N ASN A 103 -7.81 5.44 2.49
CA ASN A 103 -8.89 6.39 2.19
C ASN A 103 -10.21 6.02 2.85
N ASP A 104 -10.53 4.73 2.94
CA ASP A 104 -11.80 4.27 3.53
C ASP A 104 -11.78 4.39 5.05
N LEU A 105 -10.61 4.22 5.70
CA LEU A 105 -10.42 4.53 7.11
C LEU A 105 -10.58 6.04 7.39
N VAL A 106 -10.05 6.91 6.53
CA VAL A 106 -10.25 8.37 6.65
C VAL A 106 -11.73 8.72 6.48
N LYS A 107 -12.41 8.17 5.47
CA LYS A 107 -13.85 8.40 5.30
C LYS A 107 -14.66 7.87 6.49
N GLN A 108 -14.23 6.76 7.10
CA GLN A 108 -14.90 6.19 8.26
C GLN A 108 -14.74 7.09 9.48
N SER A 109 -13.53 7.57 9.77
CA SER A 109 -13.30 8.50 10.88
C SER A 109 -14.03 9.84 10.66
N GLU A 110 -14.10 10.34 9.43
CA GLU A 110 -14.94 11.49 9.08
C GLU A 110 -16.43 11.20 9.36
N ARG A 111 -16.97 10.07 8.89
CA ARG A 111 -18.37 9.69 9.17
C ARG A 111 -18.65 9.63 10.66
N ASP A 112 -17.78 8.99 11.43
CA ASP A 112 -17.92 8.86 12.88
C ASP A 112 -17.88 10.23 13.57
N PHE A 113 -17.02 11.13 13.10
CA PHE A 113 -16.95 12.51 13.58
C PHE A 113 -18.27 13.26 13.33
N PHE A 114 -18.81 13.22 12.11
CA PHE A 114 -20.09 13.87 11.79
C PHE A 114 -21.26 13.28 12.56
N GLN A 115 -21.26 11.96 12.80
CA GLN A 115 -22.27 11.33 13.65
C GLN A 115 -22.20 11.86 15.08
N LYS A 116 -21.01 11.93 15.68
CA LYS A 116 -20.81 12.49 17.02
C LYS A 116 -21.24 13.96 17.07
N LEU A 117 -20.86 14.76 16.07
CA LEU A 117 -21.22 16.18 16.01
C LEU A 117 -22.74 16.39 15.96
N ARG A 118 -23.47 15.56 15.19
CA ARG A 118 -24.93 15.59 15.11
C ARG A 118 -25.60 15.30 16.46
N ILE A 119 -24.98 14.46 17.29
CA ILE A 119 -25.48 14.12 18.63
C ILE A 119 -25.17 15.25 19.62
N VAL A 120 -23.94 15.76 19.62
CA VAL A 120 -23.47 16.75 20.60
C VAL A 120 -24.03 18.16 20.33
N TYR A 121 -24.29 18.49 19.07
CA TYR A 121 -24.79 19.81 18.69
C TYR A 121 -25.85 19.72 17.57
N PRO A 122 -27.08 19.28 17.88
CA PRO A 122 -28.13 19.12 16.88
C PRO A 122 -28.58 20.46 16.25
N GLU A 123 -28.59 21.53 17.06
CA GLU A 123 -29.07 22.88 16.74
C GLU A 123 -28.26 23.56 15.62
N GLY A 124 -26.98 23.22 15.47
CA GLY A 124 -26.11 23.83 14.47
C GLY A 124 -26.13 23.13 13.11
N SER A 125 -26.90 22.05 12.97
CA SER A 125 -26.85 21.18 11.79
C SER A 125 -26.97 21.93 10.47
N TRP A 126 -27.76 23.00 10.45
CA TRP A 126 -28.01 23.87 9.31
C TRP A 126 -26.77 24.41 8.57
N TRP A 127 -25.62 24.60 9.24
CA TRP A 127 -24.43 25.16 8.57
C TRP A 127 -23.39 24.11 8.13
N TRP A 128 -23.47 22.86 8.61
CA TRP A 128 -22.59 21.77 8.16
C TRP A 128 -23.31 20.64 7.41
N THR A 129 -24.65 20.59 7.40
CA THR A 129 -25.42 19.58 6.63
C THR A 129 -25.20 19.69 5.12
N GLY A 130 -24.79 20.86 4.61
CA GLY A 130 -24.38 21.04 3.22
C GLY A 130 -22.92 20.62 2.92
N TRP A 131 -22.13 20.31 3.95
CA TRP A 131 -20.73 19.89 3.77
C TRP A 131 -20.66 18.40 3.44
N SER A 132 -20.74 18.08 2.14
CA SER A 132 -20.56 16.71 1.64
C SER A 132 -19.07 16.40 1.39
N PRO A 133 -18.55 15.23 1.81
CA PRO A 133 -17.17 14.77 1.53
C PRO A 133 -16.78 14.72 0.04
N SER A 134 -17.74 14.87 -0.87
CA SER A 134 -17.53 14.90 -2.32
C SER A 134 -16.69 16.10 -2.79
N HIS A 135 -16.59 17.18 -2.00
CA HIS A 135 -15.84 18.39 -2.36
C HIS A 135 -14.39 18.35 -1.85
N ARG A 136 -13.60 17.41 -2.37
CA ARG A 136 -12.13 17.38 -2.19
C ARG A 136 -11.47 18.50 -3.01
N LYS A 137 -11.44 19.72 -2.46
CA LYS A 137 -10.22 20.53 -2.56
C LYS A 137 -9.43 20.31 -1.26
N LEU A 138 -8.12 20.12 -1.42
CA LEU A 138 -7.13 19.49 -0.51
C LEU A 138 -7.00 20.09 0.91
N ASP A 139 -7.87 21.03 1.27
CA ASP A 139 -7.78 21.91 2.43
C ASP A 139 -9.16 22.21 3.06
N GLY A 140 -10.24 21.55 2.59
CA GLY A 140 -11.61 21.75 3.06
C GLY A 140 -11.88 21.29 4.50
N PHE A 141 -11.46 20.08 4.88
CA PHE A 141 -11.73 19.52 6.21
C PHE A 141 -10.94 20.22 7.31
N GLY A 142 -9.67 20.58 7.06
CA GLY A 142 -8.86 21.35 8.00
C GLY A 142 -9.44 22.74 8.30
N ARG A 143 -9.98 23.43 7.28
CA ARG A 143 -10.73 24.68 7.48
C ARG A 143 -12.05 24.47 8.22
N PHE A 144 -12.73 23.35 7.99
CA PHE A 144 -13.96 22.98 8.68
C PHE A 144 -13.72 22.76 10.18
N ILE A 145 -12.68 21.99 10.56
CA ILE A 145 -12.32 21.77 11.96
C ILE A 145 -11.92 23.07 12.67
N ASN A 146 -11.12 23.93 12.02
CA ASN A 146 -10.80 25.25 12.56
C ASN A 146 -12.06 26.12 12.78
N ARG A 147 -13.03 26.03 11.88
CA ARG A 147 -14.31 26.75 12.02
C ARG A 147 -15.18 26.18 13.14
N ILE A 148 -15.20 24.86 13.35
CA ILE A 148 -15.81 24.25 14.54
C ILE A 148 -15.15 24.79 15.81
N GLN A 149 -13.81 24.75 15.91
CA GLN A 149 -13.12 25.26 17.10
C GLN A 149 -13.41 26.75 17.34
N SER A 150 -13.46 27.58 16.30
CA SER A 150 -13.81 29.00 16.42
C SER A 150 -15.25 29.25 16.89
N VAL A 151 -16.20 28.40 16.50
CA VAL A 151 -17.62 28.50 16.89
C VAL A 151 -17.84 27.96 18.31
N PHE A 152 -17.13 26.91 18.71
CA PHE A 152 -17.32 26.25 20.01
C PHE A 152 -16.41 26.79 21.14
N MET A 153 -15.24 27.38 20.86
CA MET A 153 -14.33 27.94 21.88
C MET A 153 -14.50 29.45 22.14
N LYS A 154 -15.46 30.12 21.49
CA LYS A 154 -15.78 31.54 21.75
C LYS A 154 -16.89 31.75 22.79
N ARG A 155 -17.17 30.76 23.64
CA ARG A 155 -18.04 30.90 24.83
C ARG A 155 -17.21 30.89 26.10
#